data_AF-A0A0S7XU06-F1
#
_entry.id   AF-A0A0S7XU06-F1
#
_cell.length_a   1.000
_cell.length_b   1.000
_cell.length_c   1.000
_cell.angle_alpha   90.00
_cell.angle_beta   90.00
_cell.angle_gamma   90.00
#
_symmetry.space_group_name_H-M   'P 1'
#
loop_
_entity.id
_entity.type
_entity.pdbx_description
1 polymer ?
#
loop_
_entity_poly.entity_id
_entity_poly.type
_entity_poly.pdbx_seq_one_letter_code
_entity_poly.pdbx_strand_id
1 'polypeptide(L)' 'VTAGEGPDAPEEFTPFGSYIVVANNATYYVTLSWKDVNDGLRALNVVVAWAQRGHREASIEDTDKLFQLTAYTLN' A
#
# COMPACT_ATOMS: atom_id res chain seq x y z
N VAL A 1 6.65 6.79 9.58
CA VAL A 1 6.08 6.73 8.22
C VAL A 1 6.69 7.87 7.43
N THR A 2 7.23 7.60 6.25
CA THR A 2 7.79 8.61 5.35
C THR A 2 7.21 8.40 3.96
N ALA A 3 7.05 9.47 3.16
CA ALA A 3 6.74 9.31 1.74
C ALA A 3 7.89 8.54 1.06
N GLY A 4 7.56 7.72 0.06
CA GLY A 4 8.54 6.91 -0.65
C GLY A 4 7.89 6.03 -1.71
N GLU A 5 8.62 5.04 -2.19
CA GLU A 5 8.12 4.08 -3.18
C GLU A 5 7.14 3.08 -2.55
N GLY A 6 6.26 2.52 -3.37
CA GLY A 6 5.19 1.63 -2.94
C GLY A 6 4.69 0.78 -4.10
N PRO A 7 3.99 -0.33 -3.82
CA PRO A 7 3.45 -1.20 -4.86
C PRO A 7 2.41 -0.42 -5.68
N ASP A 8 2.15 -0.86 -6.91
CA ASP A 8 1.14 -0.19 -7.73
C ASP A 8 -0.23 -0.22 -7.07
N ALA A 9 -0.96 0.89 -7.21
CA ALA A 9 -2.37 0.91 -6.86
C ALA A 9 -3.14 -0.03 -7.80
N PRO A 10 -4.24 -0.66 -7.33
CA PRO A 10 -5.10 -1.44 -8.22
C PRO A 10 -5.64 -0.59 -9.37
N GLU A 11 -5.94 -1.22 -10.50
CA GLU A 11 -6.57 -0.53 -11.63
C GLU A 11 -7.84 0.23 -11.19
N GLU A 12 -8.07 1.38 -11.82
CA GLU A 12 -9.21 2.26 -11.57
C GLU A 12 -9.23 2.95 -10.19
N PHE A 13 -8.28 2.67 -9.30
CA PHE A 13 -8.10 3.45 -8.08
C PHE A 13 -7.21 4.67 -8.31
N THR A 14 -7.61 5.81 -7.77
CA THR A 14 -6.80 7.02 -7.71
C THR A 14 -5.79 6.89 -6.57
N PRO A 15 -4.47 6.93 -6.84
CA PRO A 15 -3.46 6.90 -5.78
C PRO A 15 -3.55 8.14 -4.89
N PHE A 16 -3.51 7.93 -3.58
CA PHE A 16 -3.31 8.99 -2.60
C PHE A 16 -1.81 9.24 -2.37
N GLY A 17 -1.03 8.17 -2.38
CA GLY A 17 0.42 8.23 -2.25
C GLY A 17 1.01 6.91 -1.78
N SER A 18 2.34 6.86 -1.84
CA SER A 18 3.14 5.72 -1.41
C SER A 18 4.05 6.09 -0.24
N TYR A 19 4.24 5.13 0.66
CA TYR A 19 4.86 5.35 1.96
C TYR A 19 5.73 4.17 2.36
N ILE A 20 6.83 4.50 3.02
CA ILE A 20 7.69 3.54 3.69
C ILE A 20 7.37 3.56 5.18
N VAL A 21 7.08 2.39 5.73
CA VAL A 21 6.79 2.18 7.16
C VAL A 21 7.81 1.21 7.71
N VAL A 22 8.55 1.63 8.74
CA VAL A 22 9.43 0.73 9.50
C VAL A 22 8.74 0.35 10.79
N ALA A 23 8.44 -0.94 10.98
CA ALA A 23 7.82 -1.47 12.18
C ALA A 23 8.40 -2.84 12.53
N ASN A 24 8.65 -3.11 13.81
CA ASN A 24 9.20 -4.40 14.28
C ASN A 24 10.46 -4.86 13.52
N ASN A 25 11.36 -3.91 13.21
CA ASN A 25 12.58 -4.15 12.44
C ASN A 25 12.33 -4.73 11.04
N ALA A 26 11.16 -4.45 10.45
CA ALA A 26 10.81 -4.77 9.08
C ALA A 26 10.38 -3.48 8.35
N THR A 27 10.76 -3.39 7.08
CA THR A 27 10.36 -2.31 6.17
C THR A 27 9.16 -2.76 5.36
N TYR A 28 8.12 -1.93 5.35
CA TYR A 28 6.90 -2.11 4.59
C TYR A 28 6.74 -0.98 3.59
N TYR A 29 6.36 -1.34 2.37
CA TYR A 29 6.05 -0.45 1.28
C TYR A 29 4.54 -0.41 1.11
N VAL A 30 3.95 0.76 1.24
CA VAL A 30 2.51 0.92 1.34
C VAL A 30 2.03 1.90 0.30
N THR A 31 1.04 1.52 -0.51
CA THR A 31 0.33 2.43 -1.39
C THR A 31 -1.11 2.56 -0.93
N LEU A 32 -1.52 3.81 -0.67
CA LEU A 32 -2.90 4.16 -0.37
C LEU A 32 -3.57 4.68 -1.63
N SER A 33 -4.80 4.24 -1.89
CA SER A 33 -5.57 4.68 -3.05
C SER A 33 -7.06 4.65 -2.73
N TRP A 34 -7.86 5.34 -3.55
CA TRP A 34 -9.31 5.40 -3.38
C TRP A 34 -10.05 5.39 -4.71
N LYS A 35 -11.33 5.02 -4.67
CA LYS A 35 -12.23 5.07 -5.82
C LYS A 35 -13.65 5.37 -5.34
N ASP A 36 -14.36 6.26 -6.02
CA ASP A 36 -15.81 6.39 -5.83
C ASP A 36 -16.50 5.23 -6.55
N VAL A 37 -17.27 4.45 -5.81
CA VAL A 37 -17.95 3.23 -6.30
C VAL A 37 -19.35 3.57 -6.78
N ASN A 38 -20.04 4.41 -6.03
CA ASN A 38 -21.36 4.96 -6.31
C ASN A 38 -21.49 6.33 -5.62
N ASP A 39 -22.55 7.07 -5.91
CA ASP A 39 -22.86 8.31 -5.21
C ASP A 39 -22.90 8.09 -3.68
N GLY A 40 -22.04 8.81 -2.96
CA GLY A 40 -21.92 8.72 -1.51
C GLY A 40 -21.19 7.48 -0.98
N LEU A 41 -20.66 6.59 -1.85
CA LEU A 41 -19.92 5.39 -1.44
C LEU A 41 -18.51 5.39 -2.01
N ARG A 42 -17.51 5.34 -1.12
CA ARG A 42 -16.09 5.34 -1.47
C ARG A 42 -15.41 4.05 -1.03
N ALA A 43 -14.62 3.47 -1.93
CA ALA A 43 -13.67 2.42 -1.62
C ALA A 43 -12.32 3.05 -1.26
N LEU A 44 -11.79 2.71 -0.09
CA LEU A 44 -10.44 3.02 0.36
C LEU A 44 -9.62 1.74 0.27
N ASN A 45 -8.47 1.80 -0.38
CA ASN A 45 -7.61 0.66 -0.62
C ASN A 45 -6.21 0.90 -0.05
N VAL A 46 -5.65 -0.15 0.54
CA VAL A 46 -4.26 -0.21 0.93
C VAL A 46 -3.61 -1.45 0.33
N VAL A 47 -2.48 -1.26 -0.35
CA VAL A 47 -1.60 -2.34 -0.78
C VAL A 47 -0.32 -2.26 0.03
N VAL A 48 0.05 -3.35 0.69
CA VAL A 48 1.25 -3.46 1.53
C VAL A 48 2.15 -4.54 0.97
N ALA A 49 3.41 -4.19 0.72
CA ALA A 49 4.46 -5.12 0.35
C ALA A 49 5.60 -5.11 1.39
N TRP A 50 6.22 -6.25 1.64
CA TRP A 50 7.39 -6.33 2.54
C TRP A 50 8.36 -7.44 2.10
N ALA A 51 9.65 -7.20 2.35
CA ALA A 51 10.72 -8.16 2.05
C ALA A 51 10.72 -9.34 3.04
N GLN A 52 11.18 -10.52 2.60
CA GLN A 52 11.46 -11.64 3.51
C GLN A 52 12.57 -11.28 4.53
N ARG A 53 12.45 -11.83 5.74
CA ARG A 53 13.48 -11.69 6.78
C ARG A 53 14.79 -12.28 6.27
N GLY A 54 15.80 -11.44 6.07
CA GLY A 54 17.16 -11.88 5.71
C GLY A 54 17.85 -11.05 4.63
N HIS A 55 17.11 -10.20 3.89
CA HIS A 55 17.73 -9.25 2.96
C HIS A 55 18.16 -7.97 3.69
N ARG A 56 19.43 -7.60 3.49
CA ARG A 56 20.13 -6.55 4.26
C ARG A 56 19.85 -5.14 3.73
N GLU A 57 19.41 -5.06 2.49
CA GLU A 57 18.89 -3.87 1.83
C GLU A 57 17.51 -4.26 1.32
N ALA A 58 16.45 -3.74 1.94
CA ALA A 58 15.10 -3.94 1.43
C ALA A 58 14.87 -2.87 0.38
N SER A 59 14.69 -3.24 -0.89
CA SER A 59 14.04 -2.40 -1.89
C SER A 59 12.60 -2.88 -2.11
N ILE A 60 11.82 -2.13 -2.88
CA ILE A 60 10.49 -2.62 -3.26
C ILE A 60 10.55 -3.78 -4.27
N GLU A 61 11.61 -3.83 -5.08
CA GLU A 61 11.86 -4.91 -6.04
C GLU A 61 12.12 -6.24 -5.33
N ASP A 62 12.59 -6.20 -4.07
CA ASP A 62 12.85 -7.37 -3.23
C ASP A 62 11.64 -7.79 -2.37
N THR A 63 10.43 -7.32 -2.70
CA THR A 63 9.23 -7.66 -1.92
C THR A 63 8.62 -9.00 -2.35
N ASP A 64 8.52 -9.92 -1.40
CA ASP A 64 8.05 -11.29 -1.67
C ASP A 64 6.54 -11.48 -1.48
N LYS A 65 5.89 -10.54 -0.77
CA LYS A 65 4.50 -10.67 -0.35
C LYS A 65 3.78 -9.36 -0.53
N LEU A 66 2.57 -9.46 -1.08
CA LEU A 66 1.64 -8.36 -1.25
C LEU A 66 0.35 -8.70 -0.49
N PHE A 67 -0.09 -7.78 0.36
CA PHE A 67 -1.38 -7.82 1.02
C PHE A 67 -2.20 -6.63 0.58
N GLN A 68 -3.43 -6.89 0.13
CA GLN A 68 -4.37 -5.86 -0.27
C GLN A 68 -5.60 -5.91 0.62
N LEU A 69 -6.03 -4.74 1.11
CA LEU A 69 -7.27 -4.56 1.83
C LEU A 69 -8.05 -3.40 1.22
N THR A 70 -9.31 -3.66 0.88
CA THR A 70 -10.26 -2.64 0.45
C THR A 70 -11.38 -2.53 1.46
N ALA A 71 -11.58 -1.33 2.00
CA ALA A 71 -12.68 -0.98 2.88
C ALA A 71 -13.65 -0.03 2.18
N TYR A 72 -14.94 -0.14 2.50
CA TYR A 72 -15.97 0.73 1.94
C TYR A 72 -16.48 1.67 3.04
N THR A 73 -16.56 2.95 2.71
CA THR A 73 -17.07 3.99 3.60
C THR A 73 -18.12 4.82 2.89
N LEU A 74 -19.11 5.27 3.65
CA LEU A 74 -20.00 6.34 3.21
C LEU A 74 -19.25 7.67 3.30
N ASN A 75 -19.47 8.54 2.33
CA ASN A 75 -18.94 9.92 2.30
C ASN A 75 -19.79 10.86 3.17
#